data_AF-G5Q0W1-F1
#
_entry.id   AF-G5Q0W1-F1
#
_cell.length_a   1.000
_cell.length_b   1.000
_cell.length_c   1.000
_cell.angle_alpha   90.00
_cell.angle_beta   90.00
_cell.angle_gamma   90.00
#
_symmetry.space_group_name_H-M   'P 1'
#
loop_
_entity.id
_entity.type
_entity.pdbx_description
1 polymer ?
#
loop_
_entity_poly.entity_id
_entity_poly.type
_entity_poly.pdbx_seq_one_letter_code
_entity_poly.pdbx_strand_id
1 'polypeptide(L)'
;MDNLTIITEINGREADHWNTADLQRSAAQLLSALSEFATLNPGDAILLGTPQNRVALRPGDRVRILAKGLPALENPVVAEDEFARHQTFTWPLSATGTLFALGLNYADHASELAFTPPKEPLVFIKAPNTFTEHHQTSVRPNNVEYMHYEAELVVVIGKTARKVSEAEAMEYVAGYTVCNDYAIRDYLENYYRPNLRVKSRDGLTPIGPWIVDKEAVSDPHNLTLRTFVNGELRQEGTTADLIFSIPFLISYLSEFMTLQPGDMIATGTPKGLSDVVPGDEVVVEVEGVGRLVNRIVSEESAK
;
A
#
# COMPACT_ATOMS: atom_id res chain seq x y z
N MET A 1 -19.89 5.99 21.92
CA MET A 1 -20.59 6.83 20.92
C MET A 1 -21.72 5.98 20.39
N ASP A 2 -22.56 5.50 21.31
CA ASP A 2 -23.43 4.38 20.98
C ASP A 2 -24.77 5.00 20.60
N ASN A 3 -25.31 4.59 19.45
CA ASN A 3 -26.57 5.06 18.88
C ASN A 3 -26.55 6.51 18.32
N LEU A 4 -25.42 6.97 17.78
CA LEU A 4 -25.33 8.24 17.05
C LEU A 4 -26.03 8.12 15.68
N THR A 5 -27.00 9.00 15.42
CA THR A 5 -27.57 9.21 14.08
C THR A 5 -26.70 10.19 13.30
N ILE A 6 -26.27 9.79 12.11
CA ILE A 6 -25.50 10.59 11.15
C ILE A 6 -26.46 10.97 10.03
N ILE A 7 -26.58 12.27 9.75
CA ILE A 7 -27.48 12.84 8.75
C ILE A 7 -26.64 13.46 7.63
N THR A 8 -27.04 13.19 6.39
CA THR A 8 -26.49 13.84 5.20
C THR A 8 -27.54 14.79 4.64
N GLU A 9 -27.19 16.08 4.52
CA GLU A 9 -27.95 17.06 3.77
C GLU A 9 -27.27 17.37 2.44
N ILE A 10 -28.08 17.55 1.40
CA ILE A 10 -27.64 18.05 0.10
C ILE A 10 -28.40 19.35 -0.18
N ASN A 11 -27.67 20.43 -0.41
CA ASN A 11 -28.22 21.77 -0.70
C ASN A 11 -29.22 22.24 0.37
N GLY A 12 -28.91 21.95 1.65
CA GLY A 12 -29.71 22.34 2.81
C GLY A 12 -30.98 21.51 3.02
N ARG A 13 -31.10 20.34 2.39
CA ARG A 13 -32.21 19.40 2.59
C ARG A 13 -31.66 18.04 3.00
N GLU A 14 -32.24 17.43 4.02
CA GLU A 14 -31.91 16.05 4.39
C GLU A 14 -32.12 15.11 3.20
N ALA A 15 -31.07 14.36 2.88
CA ALA A 15 -31.04 13.41 1.78
C ALA A 15 -30.89 11.96 2.29
N ASP A 16 -30.26 11.77 3.45
CA ASP A 16 -30.05 10.46 4.07
C ASP A 16 -29.84 10.58 5.58
N HIS A 17 -30.12 9.51 6.31
CA HIS A 17 -29.64 9.33 7.67
C HIS A 17 -29.45 7.84 7.99
N TRP A 18 -28.53 7.55 8.90
CA TRP A 18 -28.30 6.19 9.40
C TRP A 18 -27.79 6.22 10.84
N ASN A 19 -27.80 5.08 11.52
CA ASN A 19 -27.43 5.00 12.93
C ASN A 19 -26.24 4.07 13.17
N THR A 20 -25.30 4.50 14.00
CA THR A 20 -24.11 3.71 14.39
C THR A 20 -24.44 2.43 15.18
N ALA A 21 -25.65 2.32 15.74
CA ALA A 21 -26.16 1.09 16.37
C ALA A 21 -26.27 -0.09 15.39
N ASP A 22 -26.39 0.19 14.09
CA ASP A 22 -26.51 -0.82 13.04
C ASP A 22 -25.15 -1.37 12.59
N LEU A 23 -24.04 -0.82 13.11
CA LEU A 23 -22.69 -1.29 12.81
C LEU A 23 -22.42 -2.63 13.52
N GLN A 24 -21.85 -3.58 12.79
CA GLN A 24 -21.45 -4.87 13.36
C GLN A 24 -20.33 -4.74 14.40
N ARG A 25 -19.41 -3.78 14.22
CA ARG A 25 -18.32 -3.49 15.14
C ARG A 25 -18.40 -2.05 15.63
N SER A 26 -18.33 -1.87 16.94
CA SER A 26 -18.18 -0.57 17.59
C SER A 26 -16.79 0.02 17.34
N ALA A 27 -16.63 1.32 17.63
CA ALA A 27 -15.33 2.00 17.54
C ALA A 27 -14.24 1.30 18.38
N ALA A 28 -14.56 0.84 19.59
CA ALA A 28 -13.61 0.13 20.45
C ALA A 28 -13.20 -1.23 19.87
N GLN A 29 -14.15 -1.96 19.28
CA GLN A 29 -13.86 -3.23 18.61
C GLN A 29 -13.02 -3.05 17.36
N LEU A 30 -13.26 -1.98 16.57
CA LEU A 30 -12.44 -1.66 15.41
C LEU A 30 -11.01 -1.28 15.81
N LEU A 31 -10.88 -0.40 16.81
CA LEU A 31 -9.57 -0.01 17.36
C LEU A 31 -8.80 -1.24 17.83
N SER A 32 -9.41 -2.07 18.68
CA SER A 32 -8.79 -3.29 19.20
C SER A 32 -8.43 -4.30 18.10
N ALA A 33 -9.24 -4.43 17.05
CA ALA A 33 -8.99 -5.38 15.97
C ALA A 33 -7.87 -4.91 15.04
N LEU A 34 -7.79 -3.59 14.76
CA LEU A 34 -6.74 -3.04 13.91
C LEU A 34 -5.40 -2.96 14.66
N SER A 35 -5.43 -2.49 15.92
CA SER A 35 -4.24 -2.36 16.77
C SER A 35 -3.63 -3.70 17.20
N GLU A 36 -4.27 -4.83 16.89
CA GLU A 36 -3.71 -6.16 17.13
C GLU A 36 -2.51 -6.44 16.23
N PHE A 37 -2.45 -5.84 15.03
CA PHE A 37 -1.38 -6.08 14.07
C PHE A 37 -0.79 -4.81 13.45
N ALA A 38 -1.48 -3.67 13.54
CA ALA A 38 -1.03 -2.39 13.02
C ALA A 38 -1.08 -1.35 14.14
N THR A 39 0.08 -0.92 14.63
CA THR A 39 0.19 0.18 15.59
C THR A 39 -0.51 1.41 15.03
N LEU A 40 -1.19 2.17 15.89
CA LEU A 40 -1.86 3.42 15.53
C LEU A 40 -1.27 4.55 16.35
N ASN A 41 -0.91 5.64 15.69
CA ASN A 41 -0.25 6.80 16.27
C ASN A 41 -1.26 7.90 16.62
N PRO A 42 -0.91 8.83 17.54
CA PRO A 42 -1.72 10.01 17.78
C PRO A 42 -1.98 10.80 16.49
N GLY A 43 -3.25 11.00 16.16
CA GLY A 43 -3.69 11.65 14.92
C GLY A 43 -4.22 10.70 13.85
N ASP A 44 -3.94 9.40 13.97
CA ASP A 44 -4.53 8.39 13.09
C ASP A 44 -6.04 8.28 13.32
N ALA A 45 -6.78 7.95 12.26
CA ALA A 45 -8.22 7.86 12.27
C ALA A 45 -8.72 6.56 11.65
N ILE A 46 -9.79 6.01 12.23
CA ILE A 46 -10.52 4.86 11.68
C ILE A 46 -11.93 5.33 11.32
N LEU A 47 -12.32 5.17 10.06
CA LEU A 47 -13.71 5.38 9.64
C LEU A 47 -14.56 4.19 10.13
N LEU A 48 -15.63 4.48 10.87
CA LEU A 48 -16.40 3.45 11.60
C LEU A 48 -17.27 2.55 10.70
N GLY A 49 -17.55 2.99 9.47
CA GLY A 49 -18.38 2.28 8.53
C GLY A 49 -19.38 3.21 7.82
N THR A 50 -20.14 2.62 6.92
CA THR A 50 -21.14 3.29 6.10
C THR A 50 -22.26 2.30 5.76
N PRO A 51 -23.52 2.74 5.67
CA PRO A 51 -24.63 1.87 5.29
C PRO A 51 -24.53 1.43 3.82
N GLN A 52 -25.31 0.40 3.46
CA GLN A 52 -25.42 -0.08 2.09
C GLN A 52 -25.99 1.00 1.15
N ASN A 53 -27.03 1.70 1.60
CA ASN A 53 -27.67 2.76 0.84
C ASN A 53 -26.85 4.04 0.93
N ARG A 54 -26.64 4.72 -0.22
CA ARG A 54 -25.90 5.97 -0.30
C ARG A 54 -26.59 6.93 -1.26
N VAL A 55 -26.45 8.23 -0.99
CA VAL A 55 -26.94 9.28 -1.88
C VAL A 55 -25.91 9.61 -2.94
N ALA A 56 -26.36 9.72 -4.19
CA ALA A 56 -25.51 10.16 -5.29
C ALA A 56 -25.28 11.67 -5.21
N LEU A 57 -24.07 12.11 -5.53
CA LEU A 57 -23.64 13.50 -5.53
C LEU A 57 -23.39 13.99 -6.96
N ARG A 58 -23.55 15.29 -7.20
CA ARG A 58 -23.31 15.93 -8.51
C ARG A 58 -22.53 17.24 -8.34
N PRO A 59 -21.72 17.64 -9.34
CA PRO A 59 -21.11 18.98 -9.34
C PRO A 59 -22.16 20.08 -9.10
N GLY A 60 -21.84 21.01 -8.20
CA GLY A 60 -22.73 22.06 -7.71
C GLY A 60 -23.42 21.74 -6.38
N ASP A 61 -23.44 20.48 -5.94
CA ASP A 61 -24.01 20.11 -4.65
C ASP A 61 -23.19 20.67 -3.48
N ARG A 62 -23.87 21.11 -2.43
CA ARG A 62 -23.29 21.33 -1.10
C ARG A 62 -23.69 20.19 -0.19
N VAL A 63 -22.71 19.39 0.22
CA VAL A 63 -22.93 18.21 1.07
C VAL A 63 -22.56 18.56 2.48
N ARG A 64 -23.53 18.43 3.39
CA ARG A 64 -23.35 18.71 4.81
C ARG A 64 -23.63 17.45 5.62
N ILE A 65 -22.68 17.06 6.46
CA ILE A 65 -22.80 15.93 7.39
C ILE A 65 -23.02 16.47 8.79
N LEU A 66 -24.04 15.96 9.45
CA LEU A 66 -24.50 16.37 10.76
C LEU A 66 -24.58 15.17 11.69
N ALA A 67 -24.16 15.35 12.93
CA ALA A 67 -24.42 14.41 14.00
C ALA A 67 -24.50 15.17 15.34
N LYS A 68 -25.37 14.71 16.25
CA LYS A 68 -25.57 15.39 17.54
C LYS A 68 -24.25 15.47 18.32
N GLY A 69 -23.86 16.69 18.71
CA GLY A 69 -22.67 16.94 19.51
C GLY A 69 -21.37 17.08 18.71
N LEU A 70 -21.41 16.99 17.37
CA LEU A 70 -20.27 17.25 16.49
C LEU A 70 -20.49 18.54 15.70
N PRO A 71 -19.41 19.28 15.36
CA PRO A 71 -19.51 20.36 14.38
C PRO A 71 -19.93 19.79 13.02
N ALA A 72 -20.71 20.57 12.28
CA ALA A 72 -21.10 20.20 10.92
C ALA A 72 -19.87 20.16 10.00
N LEU A 73 -19.77 19.13 9.18
CA LEU A 73 -18.79 19.04 8.10
C LEU A 73 -19.49 19.37 6.78
N GLU A 74 -19.08 20.42 6.08
CA GLU A 74 -19.67 20.81 4.80
C GLU A 74 -18.61 20.92 3.72
N ASN A 75 -18.85 20.29 2.56
CA ASN A 75 -17.96 20.37 1.41
C ASN A 75 -18.79 20.59 0.13
N PRO A 76 -18.36 21.49 -0.78
CA PRO A 76 -18.94 21.58 -2.11
C PRO A 76 -18.43 20.43 -3.00
N VAL A 77 -19.29 19.93 -3.87
CA VAL A 77 -18.92 19.03 -4.95
C VAL A 77 -18.64 19.88 -6.18
N VAL A 78 -17.41 19.83 -6.68
CA VAL A 78 -16.98 20.57 -7.87
C VAL A 78 -16.61 19.60 -8.98
N ALA A 79 -16.65 20.05 -10.23
CA ALA A 79 -16.17 19.24 -11.33
C ALA A 79 -14.64 19.07 -11.24
N GLU A 80 -14.12 17.92 -11.65
CA GLU A 80 -12.69 17.60 -11.51
C GLU A 80 -11.78 18.61 -12.25
N ASP A 81 -12.22 19.10 -13.41
CA ASP A 81 -11.52 20.08 -14.25
C ASP A 81 -11.47 21.49 -13.62
N GLU A 82 -12.39 21.80 -12.71
CA GLU A 82 -12.37 23.02 -11.89
C GLU A 82 -11.39 22.89 -10.71
N PHE A 83 -11.23 21.69 -10.14
CA PHE A 83 -10.34 21.42 -9.00
C PHE A 83 -8.85 21.46 -9.39
N ALA A 84 -8.50 20.98 -10.58
CA ALA A 84 -7.11 20.94 -11.07
C ALA A 84 -6.42 22.32 -11.17
N ARG A 85 -7.17 23.43 -11.09
CA ARG A 85 -6.63 24.80 -11.21
C ARG A 85 -6.05 25.37 -9.91
N HIS A 86 -6.20 24.70 -8.77
CA HIS A 86 -5.84 25.27 -7.47
C HIS A 86 -5.24 24.27 -6.47
N GLN A 87 -4.05 23.69 -6.71
CA GLN A 87 -3.22 23.21 -5.59
C GLN A 87 -1.72 23.32 -5.85
N THR A 88 -1.02 23.95 -4.89
CA THR A 88 0.39 23.72 -4.59
C THR A 88 0.40 22.99 -3.23
N PHE A 89 0.63 21.69 -3.24
CA PHE A 89 0.94 20.93 -2.03
C PHE A 89 2.44 20.60 -2.09
N THR A 90 3.23 21.21 -1.22
CA THR A 90 4.64 20.85 -1.05
C THR A 90 4.78 20.12 0.28
N TRP A 91 4.83 18.79 0.23
CA TRP A 91 5.32 17.98 1.34
C TRP A 91 6.85 17.86 1.23
N PRO A 92 7.62 18.11 2.30
CA PRO A 92 9.07 17.93 2.26
C PRO A 92 9.41 16.43 2.21
N LEU A 93 10.34 16.09 1.31
CA LEU A 93 10.83 14.74 1.05
C LEU A 93 11.47 14.12 2.31
N SER A 94 10.72 13.20 2.91
CA SER A 94 11.22 11.93 3.42
C SER A 94 10.30 10.87 2.79
N ALA A 95 10.75 9.63 2.57
CA ALA A 95 9.93 8.57 1.96
C ALA A 95 8.77 8.14 2.90
N THR A 96 7.81 9.04 3.13
CA THR A 96 6.62 8.91 3.97
C THR A 96 5.35 9.07 3.14
N GLY A 97 5.46 9.01 1.81
CA GLY A 97 4.32 9.05 0.90
C GLY A 97 3.50 7.77 0.92
N THR A 98 2.51 7.70 0.06
CA THR A 98 1.67 6.51 -0.11
C THR A 98 2.52 5.35 -0.65
N LEU A 99 2.49 4.18 0.00
CA LEU A 99 3.07 2.96 -0.56
C LEU A 99 2.01 2.16 -1.30
N PHE A 100 2.05 2.25 -2.63
CA PHE A 100 1.34 1.36 -3.54
C PHE A 100 2.13 0.06 -3.71
N ALA A 101 1.44 -1.06 -3.79
CA ALA A 101 2.02 -2.36 -4.04
C ALA A 101 1.19 -3.14 -5.06
N LEU A 102 1.87 -3.96 -5.87
CA LEU A 102 1.27 -4.67 -6.99
C LEU A 102 1.17 -6.17 -6.70
N GLY A 103 -0.04 -6.71 -6.82
CA GLY A 103 -0.25 -8.15 -6.84
C GLY A 103 -0.06 -8.74 -8.24
N LEU A 104 0.60 -9.91 -8.33
CA LEU A 104 0.69 -10.73 -9.55
C LEU A 104 1.27 -9.99 -10.77
N ASN A 105 2.34 -9.20 -10.58
CA ASN A 105 2.92 -8.40 -11.65
C ASN A 105 4.17 -9.01 -12.30
N TYR A 106 4.45 -10.29 -12.08
CA TYR A 106 5.50 -11.05 -12.79
C TYR A 106 4.87 -12.20 -13.56
N ALA A 107 5.23 -12.35 -14.83
CA ALA A 107 4.66 -13.39 -15.71
C ALA A 107 4.80 -14.80 -15.12
N ASP A 108 5.97 -15.08 -14.55
CA ASP A 108 6.28 -16.36 -13.93
C ASP A 108 5.49 -16.62 -12.64
N HIS A 109 5.31 -15.60 -11.80
CA HIS A 109 4.54 -15.74 -10.55
C HIS A 109 3.04 -15.93 -10.81
N ALA A 110 2.49 -15.29 -11.84
CA ALA A 110 1.10 -15.48 -12.25
C ALA A 110 0.82 -16.93 -12.69
N SER A 111 1.80 -17.58 -13.33
CA SER A 111 1.68 -18.96 -13.81
C SER A 111 1.65 -20.01 -12.68
N GLU A 112 2.39 -19.80 -11.58
CA GLU A 112 2.42 -20.71 -10.42
C GLU A 112 1.08 -20.79 -9.70
N LEU A 113 0.29 -19.71 -9.75
CA LEU A 113 -1.00 -19.62 -9.05
C LEU A 113 -2.19 -20.04 -9.91
N ALA A 114 -1.96 -20.56 -11.13
CA ALA A 114 -2.99 -20.93 -12.11
C ALA A 114 -3.99 -19.79 -12.42
N PHE A 115 -3.57 -18.53 -12.27
CA PHE A 115 -4.37 -17.37 -12.62
C PHE A 115 -4.13 -16.93 -14.06
N THR A 116 -5.19 -16.53 -14.76
CA THR A 116 -5.05 -15.73 -15.97
C THR A 116 -4.34 -14.42 -15.61
N PRO A 117 -3.32 -13.98 -16.36
CA PRO A 117 -2.68 -12.69 -16.13
C PRO A 117 -3.74 -11.59 -16.01
N PRO A 118 -3.62 -10.70 -15.01
CA PRO A 118 -4.60 -9.66 -14.77
C PRO A 118 -4.70 -8.72 -15.99
N LYS A 119 -5.91 -8.24 -16.29
CA LYS A 119 -6.16 -7.31 -17.41
C LYS A 119 -5.84 -5.86 -17.06
N GLU A 120 -5.83 -5.56 -15.76
CA GLU A 120 -5.52 -4.27 -15.17
C GLU A 120 -4.68 -4.49 -13.90
N PRO A 121 -3.86 -3.53 -13.47
CA PRO A 121 -3.01 -3.70 -12.29
C PRO A 121 -3.82 -3.96 -11.02
N LEU A 122 -3.47 -5.02 -10.28
CA LEU A 122 -4.01 -5.26 -8.94
C LEU A 122 -3.22 -4.42 -7.92
N VAL A 123 -3.70 -3.22 -7.64
CA VAL A 123 -3.05 -2.28 -6.71
C VAL A 123 -3.67 -2.39 -5.31
N PHE A 124 -2.81 -2.40 -4.28
CA PHE A 124 -3.22 -2.20 -2.88
C PHE A 124 -2.29 -1.20 -2.18
N ILE A 125 -2.72 -0.69 -1.03
CA ILE A 125 -1.97 0.30 -0.23
C ILE A 125 -1.48 -0.35 1.06
N LYS A 126 -0.25 -0.02 1.46
CA LYS A 126 0.38 -0.45 2.70
C LYS A 126 0.48 0.72 3.68
N ALA A 127 0.03 0.51 4.93
CA ALA A 127 0.06 1.55 5.96
C ALA A 127 1.48 1.73 6.52
N PRO A 128 1.91 2.96 6.87
CA PRO A 128 3.32 3.28 7.11
C PRO A 128 3.99 2.53 8.27
N ASN A 129 3.25 2.12 9.30
CA ASN A 129 3.81 1.38 10.44
C ASN A 129 4.26 -0.05 10.07
N THR A 130 3.93 -0.54 8.87
CA THR A 130 4.50 -1.78 8.34
C THR A 130 5.97 -1.66 7.98
N PHE A 131 6.49 -0.43 7.78
CA PHE A 131 7.86 -0.21 7.35
C PHE A 131 8.86 -0.56 8.45
N THR A 132 9.98 -1.15 8.07
CA THR A 132 11.15 -1.30 8.93
C THR A 132 12.42 -1.13 8.12
N GLU A 133 13.52 -0.79 8.80
CA GLU A 133 14.78 -0.45 8.14
C GLU A 133 15.65 -1.69 7.85
N HIS A 134 16.78 -1.44 7.20
CA HIS A 134 17.84 -2.42 7.01
C HIS A 134 18.40 -2.94 8.35
N HIS A 135 18.73 -4.24 8.39
CA HIS A 135 19.22 -4.97 9.56
C HIS A 135 18.25 -5.05 10.75
N GLN A 136 16.98 -4.69 10.56
CA GLN A 136 15.95 -4.84 11.58
C GLN A 136 15.32 -6.24 11.56
N THR A 137 14.38 -6.45 12.46
CA THR A 137 13.64 -7.70 12.62
C THR A 137 12.21 -7.60 12.13
N SER A 138 11.65 -8.72 11.67
CA SER A 138 10.22 -8.87 11.35
C SER A 138 9.65 -10.07 12.11
N VAL A 139 8.46 -9.90 12.68
CA VAL A 139 7.86 -10.91 13.57
C VAL A 139 7.08 -11.93 12.75
N ARG A 140 7.41 -13.22 12.91
CA ARG A 140 6.52 -14.31 12.49
C ARG A 140 5.48 -14.54 13.61
N PRO A 141 4.17 -14.44 13.32
CA PRO A 141 3.14 -14.71 14.31
C PRO A 141 3.18 -16.16 14.81
N ASN A 142 2.73 -16.36 16.04
CA ASN A 142 2.59 -17.70 16.59
C ASN A 142 1.55 -18.51 15.81
N ASN A 143 1.80 -19.81 15.66
CA ASN A 143 0.85 -20.78 15.11
C ASN A 143 0.39 -20.54 13.66
N VAL A 144 1.16 -19.81 12.83
CA VAL A 144 0.89 -19.71 11.38
C VAL A 144 1.64 -20.78 10.60
N GLU A 145 0.99 -21.32 9.57
CA GLU A 145 1.54 -22.34 8.69
C GLU A 145 2.58 -21.75 7.72
N TYR A 146 2.32 -20.57 7.16
CA TYR A 146 3.17 -20.05 6.08
C TYR A 146 3.37 -18.53 6.08
N MET A 147 4.62 -18.13 6.26
CA MET A 147 5.11 -16.75 6.09
C MET A 147 6.21 -16.76 5.04
N HIS A 148 6.10 -15.93 4.01
CA HIS A 148 7.10 -15.87 2.94
C HIS A 148 7.52 -14.44 2.63
N TYR A 149 8.76 -14.29 2.14
CA TYR A 149 9.34 -13.05 1.63
C TYR A 149 8.85 -12.74 0.21
N GLU A 150 8.92 -11.47 -0.19
CA GLU A 150 8.63 -11.01 -1.54
C GLU A 150 9.64 -9.91 -1.89
N ALA A 151 10.75 -10.26 -2.58
CA ALA A 151 11.71 -9.26 -3.05
C ALA A 151 11.08 -8.40 -4.16
N GLU A 152 11.10 -7.08 -3.99
CA GLU A 152 10.54 -6.15 -4.98
C GLU A 152 11.44 -4.95 -5.25
N LEU A 153 11.45 -4.52 -6.52
CA LEU A 153 11.89 -3.19 -6.90
C LEU A 153 10.81 -2.18 -6.49
N VAL A 154 11.21 -1.11 -5.79
CA VAL A 154 10.33 -0.01 -5.42
C VAL A 154 10.73 1.25 -6.20
N VAL A 155 9.76 1.84 -6.88
CA VAL A 155 9.90 3.11 -7.59
C VAL A 155 9.50 4.25 -6.67
N VAL A 156 10.32 5.29 -6.57
CA VAL A 156 10.02 6.50 -5.77
C VAL A 156 9.65 7.65 -6.69
N ILE A 157 8.50 8.27 -6.45
CA ILE A 157 8.02 9.44 -7.19
C ILE A 157 8.77 10.68 -6.73
N GLY A 158 9.27 11.48 -7.67
CA GLY A 158 10.03 12.71 -7.44
C GLY A 158 9.30 14.00 -7.83
N LYS A 159 8.25 13.89 -8.64
CA LYS A 159 7.44 15.03 -9.09
C LYS A 159 5.96 14.69 -8.97
N THR A 160 5.14 15.69 -8.64
CA THR A 160 3.68 15.53 -8.63
C THR A 160 3.19 15.12 -10.02
N ALA A 161 2.46 14.00 -10.13
CA ALA A 161 1.96 13.44 -11.38
C ALA A 161 0.43 13.32 -11.36
N ARG A 162 -0.23 13.85 -12.41
CA ARG A 162 -1.67 13.73 -12.64
C ARG A 162 -1.93 13.66 -14.15
N LYS A 163 -2.64 12.64 -14.61
CA LYS A 163 -2.94 12.38 -16.03
C LYS A 163 -1.69 12.41 -16.91
N VAL A 164 -0.61 11.77 -16.42
CA VAL A 164 0.68 11.67 -17.12
C VAL A 164 0.62 10.52 -18.11
N SER A 165 1.16 10.73 -19.32
CA SER A 165 1.25 9.67 -20.32
C SER A 165 2.37 8.68 -20.00
N GLU A 166 2.27 7.44 -20.48
CA GLU A 166 3.33 6.43 -20.31
C GLU A 166 4.69 6.91 -20.87
N ALA A 167 4.68 7.64 -21.98
CA ALA A 167 5.89 8.17 -22.60
C ALA A 167 6.64 9.20 -21.73
N GLU A 168 5.91 9.94 -20.88
CA GLU A 168 6.47 10.99 -20.01
C GLU A 168 6.71 10.49 -18.58
N ALA A 169 6.16 9.32 -18.21
CA ALA A 169 6.12 8.84 -16.84
C ALA A 169 7.49 8.76 -16.15
N MET A 170 8.54 8.37 -16.87
CA MET A 170 9.90 8.25 -16.32
C MET A 170 10.49 9.61 -15.88
N GLU A 171 9.95 10.73 -16.36
CA GLU A 171 10.36 12.07 -15.92
C GLU A 171 9.95 12.39 -14.47
N TYR A 172 8.96 11.67 -13.96
CA TYR A 172 8.37 11.85 -12.62
C TYR A 172 9.00 10.95 -11.56
N VAL A 173 9.83 9.98 -11.96
CA VAL A 173 10.60 9.13 -11.05
C VAL A 173 11.75 9.93 -10.44
N ALA A 174 11.93 9.83 -9.13
CA ALA A 174 13.15 10.27 -8.42
C ALA A 174 14.23 9.20 -8.51
N GLY A 175 13.87 7.95 -8.22
CA GLY A 175 14.82 6.85 -8.15
C GLY A 175 14.18 5.55 -7.72
N TYR A 176 15.04 4.63 -7.28
CA TYR A 176 14.69 3.25 -6.97
C TYR A 176 15.20 2.85 -5.59
N THR A 177 14.43 2.03 -4.90
CA THR A 177 14.84 1.35 -3.67
C THR A 177 14.38 -0.10 -3.70
N VAL A 178 14.65 -0.87 -2.65
CA VAL A 178 14.24 -2.26 -2.52
C VAL A 178 13.38 -2.43 -1.28
N CYS A 179 12.37 -3.29 -1.36
CA CYS A 179 11.65 -3.76 -0.19
C CYS A 179 11.52 -5.29 -0.17
N ASN A 180 11.16 -5.79 0.99
CA ASN A 180 10.68 -7.16 1.18
C ASN A 180 9.22 -7.11 1.64
N ASP A 181 8.27 -7.44 0.76
CA ASP A 181 6.83 -7.35 1.04
C ASP A 181 6.26 -8.64 1.65
N TYR A 182 6.66 -8.94 2.89
CA TYR A 182 6.23 -10.15 3.58
C TYR A 182 4.71 -10.35 3.58
N ALA A 183 4.30 -11.61 3.53
CA ALA A 183 2.91 -11.98 3.69
C ALA A 183 2.74 -13.21 4.58
N ILE A 184 1.65 -13.19 5.35
CA ILE A 184 1.16 -14.33 6.13
C ILE A 184 -0.01 -14.95 5.38
N ARG A 185 0.19 -16.11 4.76
CA ARG A 185 -0.82 -16.71 3.88
C ARG A 185 -2.09 -17.10 4.62
N ASP A 186 -1.95 -17.55 5.86
CA ASP A 186 -3.03 -17.97 6.76
C ASP A 186 -4.10 -16.88 6.98
N TYR A 187 -3.73 -15.61 6.82
CA TYR A 187 -4.63 -14.47 7.06
C TYR A 187 -5.28 -13.91 5.79
N LEU A 188 -5.04 -14.54 4.63
CA LEU A 188 -5.71 -14.12 3.40
C LEU A 188 -7.21 -14.41 3.46
N GLU A 189 -7.97 -13.40 3.05
CA GLU A 189 -9.42 -13.46 2.92
C GLU A 189 -9.82 -12.96 1.53
N ASN A 190 -11.08 -13.13 1.16
CA ASN A 190 -11.60 -12.73 -0.16
C ASN A 190 -12.25 -11.33 -0.17
N TYR A 191 -12.01 -10.53 0.87
CA TYR A 191 -12.46 -9.14 0.98
C TYR A 191 -11.25 -8.22 0.89
N TYR A 192 -11.26 -7.33 -0.12
CA TYR A 192 -10.13 -6.45 -0.44
C TYR A 192 -8.79 -7.20 -0.45
N ARG A 193 -8.72 -8.26 -1.25
CA ARG A 193 -7.58 -9.18 -1.29
C ARG A 193 -6.41 -8.59 -2.10
N PRO A 194 -5.17 -8.56 -1.58
CA PRO A 194 -4.77 -8.92 -0.21
C PRO A 194 -5.10 -7.82 0.82
N ASN A 195 -5.57 -8.24 2.00
CA ASN A 195 -6.07 -7.32 3.03
C ASN A 195 -4.97 -6.86 4.02
N LEU A 196 -5.28 -5.85 4.84
CA LEU A 196 -4.33 -5.23 5.79
C LEU A 196 -3.73 -6.21 6.80
N ARG A 197 -4.49 -7.23 7.26
CA ARG A 197 -3.99 -8.21 8.23
C ARG A 197 -2.86 -9.07 7.65
N VAL A 198 -2.79 -9.18 6.33
CA VAL A 198 -1.71 -9.83 5.59
C VAL A 198 -0.56 -8.85 5.31
N LYS A 199 -0.89 -7.66 4.79
CA LYS A 199 0.07 -6.78 4.11
C LYS A 199 0.42 -5.48 4.83
N SER A 200 -0.14 -5.17 6.00
CA SER A 200 0.15 -3.95 6.77
C SER A 200 0.43 -4.24 8.24
N ARG A 201 1.13 -5.35 8.52
CA ARG A 201 1.54 -5.72 9.87
C ARG A 201 2.81 -4.96 10.27
N ASP A 202 2.90 -4.54 11.53
CA ASP A 202 4.04 -3.77 12.01
C ASP A 202 5.39 -4.41 11.68
N GLY A 203 6.26 -3.65 11.03
CA GLY A 203 7.61 -4.09 10.67
C GLY A 203 7.71 -5.25 9.68
N LEU A 204 6.62 -5.65 8.99
CA LEU A 204 6.65 -6.69 7.95
C LEU A 204 6.94 -6.14 6.55
N THR A 205 7.52 -4.95 6.44
CA THR A 205 8.01 -4.40 5.17
C THR A 205 9.35 -3.72 5.38
N PRO A 206 10.43 -4.51 5.47
CA PRO A 206 11.76 -3.98 5.29
C PRO A 206 11.82 -3.18 3.98
N ILE A 207 12.32 -1.95 4.03
CA ILE A 207 12.47 -1.07 2.85
C ILE A 207 13.71 -0.19 3.01
N GLY A 208 14.38 0.14 1.89
CA GLY A 208 15.64 0.88 1.90
C GLY A 208 16.83 -0.02 1.57
N PRO A 209 18.05 0.25 2.06
CA PRO A 209 18.43 1.33 3.00
C PRO A 209 18.54 2.74 2.39
N TRP A 210 18.60 2.86 1.07
CA TRP A 210 18.72 4.15 0.38
C TRP A 210 17.85 4.18 -0.87
N ILE A 211 17.78 5.35 -1.49
CA ILE A 211 17.19 5.54 -2.82
C ILE A 211 18.35 5.79 -3.77
N VAL A 212 18.44 5.00 -4.84
CA VAL A 212 19.36 5.20 -5.94
C VAL A 212 18.70 6.12 -6.96
N ASP A 213 19.37 7.21 -7.30
CA ASP A 213 18.89 8.15 -8.32
C ASP A 213 18.60 7.42 -9.64
N LYS A 214 17.53 7.80 -10.33
CA LYS A 214 17.12 7.08 -11.55
C LYS A 214 18.21 7.07 -12.62
N GLU A 215 19.04 8.11 -12.68
CA GLU A 215 20.13 8.24 -13.66
C GLU A 215 21.26 7.23 -13.43
N ALA A 216 21.38 6.68 -12.22
CA ALA A 216 22.37 5.64 -11.89
C ALA A 216 21.91 4.23 -12.32
N VAL A 217 20.63 4.06 -12.67
CA VAL A 217 20.06 2.80 -13.15
C VAL A 217 19.77 2.94 -14.64
N SER A 218 20.64 2.37 -15.48
CA SER A 218 20.56 2.53 -16.94
C SER A 218 19.32 1.89 -17.56
N ASP A 219 18.87 0.76 -17.01
CA ASP A 219 17.69 0.04 -17.48
C ASP A 219 16.94 -0.59 -16.29
N PRO A 220 15.88 0.06 -15.77
CA PRO A 220 15.13 -0.42 -14.62
C PRO A 220 14.23 -1.62 -14.94
N HIS A 221 14.14 -2.02 -16.22
CA HIS A 221 13.41 -3.20 -16.69
C HIS A 221 14.35 -4.37 -16.99
N ASN A 222 15.61 -4.31 -16.57
CA ASN A 222 16.56 -5.42 -16.73
C ASN A 222 17.44 -5.62 -15.47
N LEU A 223 16.84 -5.51 -14.29
CA LEU A 223 17.49 -5.70 -12.99
C LEU A 223 17.20 -7.10 -12.44
N THR A 224 18.24 -7.77 -11.96
CA THR A 224 18.09 -9.05 -11.25
C THR A 224 17.61 -8.82 -9.81
N LEU A 225 16.56 -9.54 -9.40
CA LEU A 225 16.11 -9.62 -8.01
C LEU A 225 16.45 -11.00 -7.44
N ARG A 226 16.98 -11.04 -6.21
CA ARG A 226 17.32 -12.28 -5.50
C ARG A 226 16.86 -12.23 -4.05
N THR A 227 16.44 -13.38 -3.53
CA THR A 227 16.27 -13.57 -2.08
C THR A 227 17.11 -14.73 -1.59
N PHE A 228 17.85 -14.47 -0.51
CA PHE A 228 18.63 -15.46 0.21
C PHE A 228 18.04 -15.68 1.60
N VAL A 229 17.97 -16.94 2.04
CA VAL A 229 17.62 -17.31 3.41
C VAL A 229 18.81 -18.05 4.01
N ASN A 230 19.41 -17.50 5.07
CA ASN A 230 20.62 -18.05 5.69
C ASN A 230 21.77 -18.32 4.69
N GLY A 231 21.87 -17.45 3.67
CA GLY A 231 22.87 -17.56 2.60
C GLY A 231 22.49 -18.48 1.43
N GLU A 232 21.39 -19.24 1.53
CA GLU A 232 20.87 -20.07 0.42
C GLU A 232 20.01 -19.22 -0.51
N LEU A 233 20.32 -19.19 -1.81
CA LEU A 233 19.49 -18.54 -2.82
C LEU A 233 18.17 -19.31 -2.98
N ARG A 234 17.03 -18.64 -2.80
CA ARG A 234 15.70 -19.27 -2.87
C ARG A 234 14.73 -18.63 -3.85
N GLN A 235 14.95 -17.37 -4.20
CA GLN A 235 14.19 -16.66 -5.22
C GLN A 235 15.15 -15.92 -6.13
N GLU A 236 14.91 -16.00 -7.43
CA GLU A 236 15.63 -15.25 -8.44
C GLU A 236 14.67 -14.90 -9.57
N GLY A 237 14.75 -13.68 -10.07
CA GLY A 237 13.97 -13.21 -11.21
C GLY A 237 14.54 -11.92 -11.78
N THR A 238 13.92 -11.42 -12.84
CA THR A 238 14.33 -10.16 -13.47
C THR A 238 13.13 -9.24 -13.66
N THR A 239 13.34 -7.93 -13.48
CA THR A 239 12.32 -6.92 -13.79
C THR A 239 11.89 -6.91 -15.26
N ALA A 240 12.61 -7.61 -16.15
CA ALA A 240 12.21 -7.82 -17.53
C ALA A 240 10.89 -8.62 -17.65
N ASP A 241 10.55 -9.37 -16.60
CA ASP A 241 9.33 -10.18 -16.53
C ASP A 241 8.13 -9.43 -15.91
N LEU A 242 8.27 -8.13 -15.64
CA LEU A 242 7.16 -7.29 -15.20
C LEU A 242 6.04 -7.29 -16.25
N ILE A 243 4.82 -7.66 -15.84
CA ILE A 243 3.65 -7.67 -16.72
C ILE A 243 3.23 -6.23 -17.07
N PHE A 244 3.13 -5.39 -16.04
CA PHE A 244 2.88 -3.96 -16.18
C PHE A 244 4.18 -3.20 -15.88
N SER A 245 4.66 -2.46 -16.88
CA SER A 245 5.90 -1.70 -16.81
C SER A 245 5.79 -0.54 -15.80
N ILE A 246 6.92 -0.11 -15.23
CA ILE A 246 7.01 1.10 -14.39
C ILE A 246 6.29 2.32 -15.01
N PRO A 247 6.55 2.75 -16.26
CA PRO A 247 5.88 3.91 -16.83
C PRO A 247 4.37 3.67 -17.01
N PHE A 248 3.95 2.44 -17.32
CA PHE A 248 2.52 2.09 -17.39
C PHE A 248 1.84 2.24 -16.04
N LEU A 249 2.45 1.74 -14.95
CA LEU A 249 1.91 1.83 -13.60
C LEU A 249 1.76 3.29 -13.14
N ILE A 250 2.75 4.14 -13.42
CA ILE A 250 2.68 5.57 -13.09
C ILE A 250 1.56 6.25 -13.88
N SER A 251 1.48 6.00 -15.19
CA SER A 251 0.41 6.51 -16.06
C SER A 251 -0.96 6.08 -15.53
N TYR A 252 -1.15 4.79 -15.25
CA TYR A 252 -2.37 4.19 -14.73
C TYR A 252 -2.82 4.83 -13.41
N LEU A 253 -1.94 4.90 -12.41
CA LEU A 253 -2.28 5.50 -11.12
C LEU A 253 -2.58 7.00 -11.26
N SER A 254 -1.80 7.71 -12.09
CA SER A 254 -1.96 9.16 -12.27
C SER A 254 -3.26 9.53 -12.99
N GLU A 255 -3.89 8.60 -13.70
CA GLU A 255 -5.15 8.81 -14.43
C GLU A 255 -6.29 9.17 -13.45
N PHE A 256 -6.39 8.41 -12.35
CA PHE A 256 -7.49 8.55 -11.40
C PHE A 256 -7.07 9.14 -10.05
N MET A 257 -5.81 9.09 -9.62
CA MET A 257 -5.30 9.81 -8.43
C MET A 257 -4.06 10.67 -8.72
N THR A 258 -3.72 11.61 -7.83
CA THR A 258 -2.48 12.40 -7.97
C THR A 258 -1.38 11.67 -7.23
N LEU A 259 -0.25 11.39 -7.89
CA LEU A 259 0.96 10.93 -7.22
C LEU A 259 1.77 12.14 -6.75
N GLN A 260 2.34 12.07 -5.55
CA GLN A 260 3.14 13.12 -4.94
C GLN A 260 4.60 12.70 -4.80
N PRO A 261 5.55 13.66 -4.76
CA PRO A 261 6.92 13.36 -4.39
C PRO A 261 6.98 12.62 -3.05
N GLY A 262 7.70 11.49 -3.03
CA GLY A 262 7.80 10.59 -1.88
C GLY A 262 6.81 9.42 -1.89
N ASP A 263 5.80 9.40 -2.78
CA ASP A 263 5.00 8.21 -3.03
C ASP A 263 5.87 7.09 -3.61
N MET A 264 5.51 5.84 -3.30
CA MET A 264 6.29 4.66 -3.62
C MET A 264 5.43 3.60 -4.31
N ILE A 265 6.00 2.87 -5.27
CA ILE A 265 5.35 1.78 -5.99
C ILE A 265 6.22 0.54 -5.89
N ALA A 266 5.83 -0.42 -5.05
CA ALA A 266 6.42 -1.75 -4.99
C ALA A 266 5.86 -2.59 -6.15
N THR A 267 6.72 -2.99 -7.07
CA THR A 267 6.34 -3.42 -8.43
C THR A 267 5.93 -4.88 -8.55
N GLY A 268 5.87 -5.61 -7.44
CA GLY A 268 5.61 -7.04 -7.37
C GLY A 268 6.89 -7.87 -7.21
N THR A 269 6.70 -9.18 -7.04
CA THR A 269 7.79 -10.14 -6.80
C THR A 269 7.78 -11.29 -7.81
N PRO A 270 8.94 -11.85 -8.21
CA PRO A 270 9.02 -13.04 -9.05
C PRO A 270 8.60 -14.33 -8.32
N LYS A 271 8.56 -15.45 -9.04
CA LYS A 271 8.35 -16.79 -8.45
C LYS A 271 9.45 -17.19 -7.47
N GLY A 272 9.24 -18.25 -6.68
CA GLY A 272 10.25 -18.76 -5.73
C GLY A 272 10.02 -18.36 -4.27
N LEU A 273 8.76 -18.17 -3.90
CA LEU A 273 8.35 -17.93 -2.51
C LEU A 273 8.61 -19.19 -1.68
N SER A 274 9.17 -19.04 -0.48
CA SER A 274 9.34 -20.14 0.48
C SER A 274 9.09 -19.67 1.91
N ASP A 275 8.79 -20.62 2.79
CA ASP A 275 8.52 -20.35 4.20
C ASP A 275 9.79 -19.84 4.93
N VAL A 276 9.64 -18.88 5.83
CA VAL A 276 10.70 -18.34 6.70
C VAL A 276 10.30 -18.33 8.18
N VAL A 277 11.22 -18.74 9.05
CA VAL A 277 10.94 -19.01 10.47
C VAL A 277 11.86 -18.19 11.40
N PRO A 278 11.50 -18.01 12.69
CA PRO A 278 12.35 -17.32 13.65
C PRO A 278 13.78 -17.87 13.67
N GLY A 279 14.75 -16.96 13.63
CA GLY A 279 16.18 -17.27 13.49
C GLY A 279 16.71 -17.11 12.07
N ASP A 280 15.84 -17.08 11.05
CA ASP A 280 16.26 -16.88 9.67
C ASP A 280 16.75 -15.46 9.41
N GLU A 281 17.90 -15.34 8.75
CA GLU A 281 18.32 -14.11 8.08
C GLU A 281 17.82 -14.14 6.63
N VAL A 282 16.94 -13.19 6.30
CA VAL A 282 16.39 -13.02 4.96
C VAL A 282 17.05 -11.80 4.33
N VAL A 283 17.63 -12.00 3.15
CA VAL A 283 18.29 -10.95 2.39
C VAL A 283 17.64 -10.84 1.03
N VAL A 284 17.06 -9.69 0.73
CA VAL A 284 16.60 -9.36 -0.63
C VAL A 284 17.63 -8.45 -1.29
N GLU A 285 17.89 -8.66 -2.56
CA GLU A 285 18.87 -7.88 -3.33
C GLU A 285 18.29 -7.55 -4.70
N VAL A 286 18.41 -6.29 -5.09
CA VAL A 286 18.10 -5.81 -6.44
C VAL A 286 19.37 -5.24 -7.03
N GLU A 287 19.81 -5.83 -8.14
CA GLU A 287 21.04 -5.48 -8.83
C GLU A 287 21.11 -3.98 -9.13
N GLY A 288 22.25 -3.35 -8.80
CA GLY A 288 22.47 -1.92 -9.01
C GLY A 288 21.67 -0.99 -8.10
N VAL A 289 20.73 -1.50 -7.29
CA VAL A 289 19.87 -0.71 -6.41
C VAL A 289 20.24 -0.88 -4.95
N GLY A 290 20.22 -2.09 -4.43
CA GLY A 290 20.49 -2.30 -3.01
C GLY A 290 20.37 -3.73 -2.54
N ARG A 291 20.96 -3.97 -1.38
CA ARG A 291 20.90 -5.23 -0.64
C ARG A 291 20.28 -4.96 0.73
N LEU A 292 19.19 -5.63 1.05
CA LEU A 292 18.37 -5.39 2.21
C LEU A 292 18.29 -6.63 3.09
N VAL A 293 18.75 -6.52 4.34
CA VAL A 293 18.83 -7.61 5.30
C VAL A 293 17.76 -7.43 6.36
N ASN A 294 17.07 -8.50 6.71
CA ASN A 294 16.09 -8.57 7.78
C ASN A 294 16.22 -9.91 8.52
N ARG A 295 15.82 -9.97 9.79
CA ARG A 295 15.82 -11.20 10.58
C ARG A 295 14.43 -11.55 11.09
N ILE A 296 14.03 -12.81 10.92
CA ILE A 296 12.75 -13.28 11.44
C ILE A 296 12.89 -13.58 12.92
N VAL A 297 11.94 -13.11 13.71
CA VAL A 297 11.87 -13.35 15.16
C VAL A 297 10.49 -13.86 15.57
N SER A 298 10.42 -14.54 16.71
CA SER A 298 9.13 -14.93 17.30
C SER A 298 8.47 -13.75 18.02
N GLU A 299 7.18 -13.86 18.31
CA GLU A 299 6.48 -12.86 19.14
C GLU A 299 7.14 -12.69 20.52
N GLU A 300 7.60 -13.76 21.16
CA GLU A 300 8.27 -13.70 22.47
C GLU A 300 9.59 -12.94 22.42
N SER A 301 10.30 -13.00 21.29
CA SER A 301 11.59 -12.32 21.13
C SER A 301 11.43 -10.83 20.84
N ALA A 302 10.24 -10.40 20.40
CA ALA A 302 9.93 -9.02 20.02
C ALA A 302 9.16 -8.24 21.09
N LYS A 303 8.66 -8.91 22.13
CA LYS A 303 8.04 -8.31 23.33
C LYS A 303 9.09 -7.64 24.21
#